data_AF-A0A425VYH1-F1
#
_entry.id   AF-A0A425VYH1-F1
#
_cell.length_a   1.000
_cell.length_b   1.000
_cell.length_c   1.000
_cell.angle_alpha   90.00
_cell.angle_beta   90.00
_cell.angle_gamma   90.00
#
_symmetry.space_group_name_H-M   'P 1'
#
loop_
_entity.id
_entity.type
_entity.pdbx_description
1 polymer ?
#
loop_
_entity_poly.entity_id
_entity_poly.type
_entity_poly.pdbx_seq_one_letter_code
_entity_poly.pdbx_strand_id
1 'polypeptide(L)'
;MRNADGSTMWGLSRNKVCIGVAVDVHETSLCLNEGLGKTSRKRTWDAFGGHIERRSEHMLDKEKSHAVLAERLNLESKAYDAKKCCTLPDRDNP
;
A
#
# COMPACT_ATOMS: atom_id res chain seq x y z
N MET A 1 -19.86 -3.00 6.44
CA MET A 1 -19.39 -4.32 6.94
C MET A 1 -18.93 -4.17 8.38
N ARG A 2 -19.43 -5.06 9.25
CA ARG A 2 -19.04 -5.25 10.64
C ARG A 2 -18.66 -6.73 10.79
N ASN A 3 -17.91 -7.07 11.82
CA ASN A 3 -17.73 -8.46 12.21
C ASN A 3 -19.09 -9.08 12.59
N ALA A 4 -19.18 -10.40 12.64
CA ALA A 4 -20.42 -11.11 12.99
C ALA A 4 -20.97 -10.71 14.37
N ASP A 5 -20.09 -10.28 15.28
CA ASP A 5 -20.41 -9.76 16.62
C ASP A 5 -20.83 -8.28 16.64
N GLY A 6 -20.91 -7.62 15.47
CA GLY A 6 -21.26 -6.20 15.34
C GLY A 6 -20.10 -5.23 15.59
N SER A 7 -18.90 -5.70 15.94
CA SER A 7 -17.72 -4.86 16.10
C SER A 7 -17.20 -4.33 14.76
N THR A 8 -16.43 -3.24 14.81
CA THR A 8 -15.75 -2.69 13.63
C THR A 8 -14.58 -3.57 13.22
N MET A 9 -14.48 -3.88 11.94
CA MET A 9 -13.28 -4.53 11.41
C MET A 9 -12.06 -3.63 11.61
N TRP A 10 -11.04 -4.19 12.26
CA TRP A 10 -9.78 -3.52 12.55
C TRP A 10 -9.02 -3.20 11.26
N GLY A 11 -8.33 -2.06 11.21
CA GLY A 11 -7.55 -1.65 10.04
C GLY A 11 -8.36 -1.16 8.83
N LEU A 12 -9.64 -0.80 9.01
CA LEU A 12 -10.46 -0.23 7.94
C LEU A 12 -11.10 1.08 8.38
N SER A 13 -10.96 2.11 7.53
CA SER A 13 -11.58 3.41 7.70
C SER A 13 -13.10 3.31 7.95
N ARG A 14 -13.68 4.32 8.60
CA ARG A 14 -15.09 4.30 9.01
C ARG A 14 -16.04 4.25 7.79
N ASN A 15 -15.71 4.99 6.74
CA ASN A 15 -16.38 4.99 5.44
C ASN A 15 -15.86 3.91 4.47
N LYS A 16 -14.85 3.13 4.90
CA LYS A 16 -14.25 2.03 4.13
C LYS A 16 -13.54 2.47 2.85
N VAL A 17 -13.24 3.75 2.68
CA VAL A 17 -12.41 4.21 1.56
C VAL A 17 -10.98 3.70 1.76
N CYS A 18 -10.42 3.11 0.71
CA CYS A 18 -9.03 2.70 0.61
C CYS A 18 -8.29 3.76 -0.21
N ILE A 19 -7.29 4.39 0.41
CA ILE A 19 -6.41 5.34 -0.26
C ILE A 19 -5.04 4.68 -0.36
N GLY A 20 -4.57 4.50 -1.59
CA GLY A 20 -3.19 4.15 -1.86
C GLY A 20 -2.35 5.43 -1.85
N VAL A 21 -1.17 5.37 -1.24
CA VAL A 21 -0.20 6.47 -1.24
C VAL A 21 1.12 5.96 -1.78
N ALA A 22 1.67 6.65 -2.77
CA ALA A 22 3.04 6.47 -3.22
C ALA A 22 3.81 7.77 -3.01
N VAL A 23 5.08 7.66 -2.63
CA VAL A 23 5.95 8.80 -2.41
C VAL A 23 7.21 8.57 -3.25
N ASP A 24 7.63 9.58 -4.00
CA ASP A 24 8.87 9.52 -4.78
C ASP A 24 10.08 10.05 -4.00
N VAL A 25 11.25 9.99 -4.64
CA VAL A 25 12.52 10.47 -4.08
C VAL A 25 12.58 11.99 -3.88
N HIS A 26 11.62 12.73 -4.43
CA HIS A 26 11.48 14.18 -4.29
C HIS A 26 10.41 14.54 -3.24
N GLU A 27 9.99 13.58 -2.42
CA GLU A 27 8.94 13.73 -1.41
C GLU A 27 7.57 14.12 -2.00
N THR A 28 7.38 13.91 -3.31
CA THR A 28 6.10 14.15 -3.96
C THR A 28 5.18 12.96 -3.68
N SER A 29 4.05 13.25 -3.04
CA SER A 29 3.05 12.24 -2.69
C SER A 29 1.96 12.15 -3.75
N LEU A 30 1.70 10.94 -4.23
CA LEU A 30 0.56 10.58 -5.07
C LEU A 30 -0.47 9.80 -4.24
N CYS A 31 -1.64 10.39 -4.03
CA CYS A 31 -2.74 9.78 -3.28
C CYS A 31 -3.88 9.39 -4.23
N LEU A 32 -4.21 8.10 -4.29
CA LEU A 32 -5.21 7.56 -5.21
C LEU A 32 -6.29 6.77 -4.48
N ASN A 33 -7.52 6.85 -4.98
CA ASN A 33 -8.64 6.07 -4.48
C ASN A 33 -8.60 4.64 -5.06
N GLU A 34 -8.34 3.65 -4.22
CA GLU A 34 -8.33 2.22 -4.58
C GLU A 34 -9.70 1.55 -4.40
N GLY A 35 -10.73 2.32 -4.05
CA GLY A 35 -12.11 1.88 -3.88
C GLY A 35 -12.47 1.63 -2.42
N LEU A 36 -13.35 0.66 -2.19
CA LEU A 36 -13.91 0.37 -0.86
C LEU A 36 -13.38 -0.94 -0.27
N GLY A 37 -13.04 -0.94 1.01
CA GLY A 37 -12.55 -2.09 1.76
C GLY A 37 -11.02 -2.18 1.75
N LYS A 38 -10.49 -3.40 1.69
CA LYS A 38 -9.05 -3.61 1.45
C LYS A 38 -8.74 -3.47 -0.03
N THR A 39 -7.48 -3.18 -0.33
CA THR A 39 -6.96 -3.26 -1.70
C THR A 39 -6.98 -4.70 -2.22
N SER A 40 -6.78 -4.86 -3.53
CA SER A 40 -6.54 -6.12 -4.21
C SER A 40 -5.53 -5.92 -5.32
N ARG A 41 -4.85 -6.99 -5.78
CA ARG A 41 -3.88 -6.92 -6.89
C ARG A 41 -4.41 -6.17 -8.11
N LYS A 42 -5.69 -6.34 -8.47
CA LYS A 42 -6.31 -5.61 -9.59
C LYS A 42 -6.39 -4.11 -9.28
N ARG A 43 -6.89 -3.74 -8.10
CA ARG A 43 -7.07 -2.34 -7.68
C ARG A 43 -5.75 -1.61 -7.56
N THR A 44 -4.75 -2.23 -6.93
CA THR A 44 -3.40 -1.67 -6.85
C THR A 44 -2.81 -1.43 -8.24
N TRP A 45 -2.98 -2.39 -9.16
CA TRP A 45 -2.49 -2.22 -10.53
C TRP A 45 -3.22 -1.10 -11.27
N ASP A 46 -4.55 -1.07 -11.19
CA ASP A 46 -5.35 -0.04 -11.85
C ASP A 46 -5.03 1.36 -11.31
N ALA A 47 -4.69 1.47 -10.02
CA ALA A 47 -4.29 2.72 -9.39
C ALA A 47 -2.87 3.15 -9.77
N PHE A 48 -1.87 2.26 -9.67
CA PHE A 48 -0.45 2.68 -9.75
C PHE A 48 0.29 2.25 -11.00
N GLY A 49 -0.21 1.28 -11.77
CA GLY A 49 0.54 0.63 -12.85
C GLY A 49 0.98 1.57 -13.98
N GLY A 50 0.32 2.73 -14.14
CA GLY A 50 0.70 3.78 -15.09
C GLY A 50 1.48 4.95 -14.50
N HIS A 51 1.72 4.97 -13.19
CA HIS A 51 2.37 6.08 -12.48
C HIS A 51 3.78 5.74 -11.99
N ILE A 52 4.16 4.46 -12.01
CA ILE A 52 5.44 3.99 -11.49
C ILE A 52 6.35 3.62 -12.66
N GLU A 53 7.60 4.11 -12.62
CA GLU A 53 8.63 3.76 -13.59
C GLU A 53 9.02 2.28 -13.48
N ARG A 54 9.35 1.65 -14.61
CA ARG A 54 9.76 0.23 -14.64
C ARG A 54 11.20 0.09 -14.14
N ARG A 55 11.52 -1.02 -13.48
CA ARG A 55 12.88 -1.34 -12.98
C ARG A 55 13.47 -0.33 -11.99
N SER A 56 12.63 0.47 -11.33
CA SER A 56 13.05 1.32 -10.22
C SER A 56 13.15 0.52 -8.91
N GLU A 57 13.85 1.09 -7.92
CA GLU A 57 13.85 0.58 -6.55
C GLU A 57 12.56 1.00 -5.84
N HIS A 58 11.89 0.06 -5.16
CA HIS A 58 10.65 0.33 -4.45
C HIS A 58 10.67 -0.24 -3.03
N MET A 59 10.28 0.59 -2.07
CA MET A 59 10.01 0.19 -0.71
C MET A 59 8.51 -0.01 -0.55
N LEU A 60 8.10 -1.22 -0.18
CA LEU A 60 6.70 -1.62 -0.03
C LEU A 60 6.51 -2.21 1.36
N ASP A 61 5.29 -2.17 1.88
CA ASP A 61 4.95 -3.03 3.00
C ASP A 61 4.74 -4.48 2.50
N LYS A 62 4.44 -5.40 3.42
CA LYS A 62 4.13 -6.80 3.09
C LYS A 62 2.68 -7.03 2.64
N GLU A 63 1.95 -6.00 2.19
CA GLU A 63 0.62 -6.17 1.60
C GLU A 63 0.70 -6.99 0.31
N LYS A 64 0.01 -8.12 0.29
CA LYS A 64 0.05 -9.09 -0.83
C LYS A 64 -0.39 -8.48 -2.15
N SER A 65 -1.24 -7.45 -2.08
CA SER A 65 -1.76 -6.76 -3.26
C SER A 65 -0.68 -5.99 -4.02
N HIS A 66 0.38 -5.53 -3.34
CA HIS A 66 1.48 -4.77 -3.95
C HIS A 66 2.43 -5.62 -4.80
N ALA A 67 2.45 -6.94 -4.60
CA ALA A 67 3.28 -7.85 -5.40
C ALA A 67 3.03 -7.72 -6.92
N VAL A 68 1.80 -7.32 -7.32
CA VAL A 68 1.45 -7.08 -8.72
C VAL A 68 2.30 -5.98 -9.37
N LEU A 69 2.71 -4.96 -8.62
CA LEU A 69 3.53 -3.86 -9.11
C LEU A 69 4.96 -4.33 -9.33
N ALA A 70 5.55 -4.99 -8.31
CA ALA A 70 6.88 -5.55 -8.39
C ALA A 70 7.02 -6.52 -9.58
N GLU A 71 6.06 -7.44 -9.73
CA GLU A 71 6.03 -8.43 -10.82
C GLU A 71 5.87 -7.77 -12.20
N ARG A 72 4.90 -6.85 -12.37
CA ARG A 72 4.56 -6.30 -13.70
C ARG A 72 5.51 -5.19 -14.16
N LEU A 73 6.11 -4.45 -13.24
CA LEU A 73 7.06 -3.37 -13.54
C LEU A 73 8.52 -3.82 -13.40
N ASN A 74 8.74 -5.07 -12.96
CA ASN A 74 10.06 -5.66 -12.75
C ASN A 74 10.91 -4.82 -11.79
N LEU A 75 10.31 -4.42 -10.66
CA LEU A 75 10.91 -3.53 -9.67
C LEU A 75 11.94 -4.27 -8.81
N GLU A 76 12.98 -3.57 -8.39
CA GLU A 76 13.82 -4.01 -7.29
C GLU A 76 13.13 -3.64 -5.98
N SER A 77 12.38 -4.58 -5.39
CA SER A 77 11.53 -4.29 -4.23
C SER A 77 12.15 -4.71 -2.90
N LYS A 78 12.11 -3.83 -1.90
CA LYS A 78 12.32 -4.14 -0.48
C LYS A 78 10.98 -4.12 0.25
N ALA A 79 10.64 -5.22 0.92
CA ALA A 79 9.36 -5.36 1.62
C ALA A 79 9.56 -5.29 3.14
N TYR A 80 8.90 -4.34 3.79
CA TYR A 80 8.96 -4.11 5.24
C TYR A 80 7.71 -4.63 5.95
N ASP A 81 7.90 -5.22 7.13
CA ASP A 81 6.79 -5.69 7.94
C ASP A 81 6.20 -4.51 8.71
N ALA A 82 5.00 -4.08 8.31
CA ALA A 82 4.31 -2.95 8.94
C ALA A 82 4.20 -3.10 10.46
N LYS A 83 4.03 -4.33 10.99
CA LYS A 83 3.96 -4.55 12.44
C LYS A 83 5.27 -4.23 13.15
N LYS A 84 6.41 -4.44 12.47
CA LYS A 84 7.73 -4.08 12.99
C LYS A 84 7.96 -2.58 12.85
N CYS A 85 7.65 -2.00 11.70
CA CYS A 85 7.79 -0.57 11.44
C CYS A 85 7.05 0.28 12.48
N CYS A 86 5.82 -0.09 12.86
CA CYS A 86 5.05 0.63 13.89
C CYS A 86 5.67 0.63 15.29
N THR A 87 6.74 -0.14 15.54
CA THR A 87 7.47 -0.16 16.82
C THR A 87 8.79 0.59 16.79
N LEU A 88 9.20 1.07 15.61
CA LEU A 88 10.44 1.82 15.43
C LEU A 88 10.21 3.31 15.74
N PRO A 89 11.22 4.02 16.25
CA PRO A 89 11.21 5.49 16.25
C PRO A 89 11.07 6.02 14.82
N ASP A 90 10.42 7.17 14.64
CA ASP A 90 10.18 7.75 13.31
C ASP A 90 11.44 7.88 12.46
N ARG A 91 12.58 8.26 13.06
CA ARG A 91 13.88 8.37 12.37
C ARG A 91 14.43 7.04 11.82
N ASP A 92 13.95 5.93 12.37
CA ASP A 92 14.38 4.57 12.03
C ASP A 92 13.31 3.83 11.23
N ASN A 93 12.15 4.46 11.00
CA ASN A 93 11.07 3.91 10.18
C ASN A 93 11.42 4.13 8.69
N PRO A 94 11.65 3.06 7.92
CA PRO A 94 12.06 3.14 6.52
C PRO A 94 10.98 3.71 5.60
#